data_AF-A0A2W4Z491-F1
#
_entry.id   AF-A0A2W4Z491-F1
#
_cell.length_a   1.000
_cell.length_b   1.000
_cell.length_c   1.000
_cell.angle_alpha   90.00
_cell.angle_beta   90.00
_cell.angle_gamma   90.00
#
_symmetry.space_group_name_H-M   'P 1'
#
loop_
_entity.id
_entity.type
_entity.pdbx_description
1 polymer ?
#
loop_
_entity_poly.entity_id
_entity_poly.type
_entity_poly.pdbx_seq_one_letter_code
_entity_poly.pdbx_strand_id
1 'polypeptide(L)'
;MIEFIQDYVTKALPPESFTDGQQVSDRSAESELYFVRLGVAGFVVDGKLVDQDYQPIVRTPGVVLTTTDRRFADTGRGGEVIGLDAPQRATSGPGNESLLSGRPESTTLGGVEFEQLRGDLAASRGEFEEFRAGSATEIERLKGLIEAGNDAFRDMNNSHVADKDDLRVKIEQITGERDQALADLKESRSQHEGLVLEYQATREQLDTGAARIVELEGLLAEATKPTGGDGSTAKPSKTK
;
A
#
# COMPACT_ATOMS: atom_id res chain seq x y z
N MET A 1 -2.98 15.49 1.08
CA MET A 1 -2.63 16.69 0.27
C MET A 1 -1.14 16.91 0.35
N ILE A 2 -0.51 17.00 -0.81
CA ILE A 2 0.94 17.23 -0.93
C ILE A 2 1.21 18.54 -1.68
N GLU A 3 2.37 19.12 -1.44
CA GLU A 3 2.89 20.26 -2.19
C GLU A 3 4.25 19.88 -2.78
N PHE A 4 4.41 20.08 -4.09
CA PHE A 4 5.68 19.86 -4.76
C PHE A 4 6.69 20.92 -4.33
N ILE A 5 7.92 20.48 -4.04
CA ILE A 5 9.02 21.37 -3.62
C ILE A 5 10.02 21.67 -4.73
N GLN A 6 9.79 21.09 -5.91
CA GLN A 6 10.56 21.26 -7.13
C GLN A 6 9.72 20.85 -8.33
N ASP A 7 10.11 21.30 -9.51
CA ASP A 7 9.49 20.86 -10.76
C ASP A 7 9.71 19.35 -10.96
N TYR A 8 8.65 18.61 -11.29
CA TYR A 8 8.70 17.16 -11.46
C TYR A 8 7.81 16.69 -12.60
N VAL A 9 8.33 15.84 -13.48
CA VAL A 9 7.56 15.19 -14.55
C VAL A 9 7.51 13.70 -14.29
N THR A 10 6.30 13.14 -14.20
CA THR A 10 6.10 11.71 -13.97
C THR A 10 6.52 10.91 -15.21
N LYS A 11 6.97 9.68 -14.97
CA LYS A 11 7.25 8.70 -16.04
C LYS A 11 6.00 7.91 -16.47
N ALA A 12 4.80 8.36 -16.08
CA ALA A 12 3.56 7.72 -16.47
C ALA A 12 3.27 7.95 -17.97
N LEU A 13 2.45 7.09 -18.57
CA LEU A 13 1.84 7.35 -19.88
C LEU A 13 0.34 7.55 -19.67
N PRO A 14 -0.21 8.77 -19.84
CA PRO A 14 0.46 10.01 -20.23
C PRO A 14 1.31 10.66 -19.12
N PRO A 15 2.39 11.39 -19.47
CA PRO A 15 3.24 12.07 -18.49
C PRO A 15 2.52 13.27 -17.88
N GLU A 16 2.69 13.46 -16.59
CA GLU A 16 2.14 14.57 -15.83
C GLU A 16 3.27 15.46 -15.32
N SER A 17 3.14 16.77 -15.47
CA SER A 17 4.12 17.76 -15.00
C SER A 17 3.59 18.54 -13.80
N PHE A 18 4.39 18.65 -12.76
CA PHE A 18 4.13 19.42 -11.56
C PHE A 18 5.19 20.50 -11.39
N THR A 19 4.77 21.69 -10.94
CA THR A 19 5.68 22.81 -10.66
C THR A 19 5.98 22.94 -9.17
N ASP A 20 7.12 23.55 -8.83
CA ASP A 20 7.40 23.95 -7.45
C ASP A 20 6.25 24.80 -6.87
N GLY A 21 5.83 24.47 -5.64
CA GLY A 21 4.71 25.09 -4.93
C GLY A 21 3.32 24.62 -5.36
N GLN A 22 3.21 23.68 -6.31
CA GLN A 22 1.91 23.15 -6.71
C GLN A 22 1.33 22.23 -5.62
N GLN A 23 0.16 22.58 -5.10
CA GLN A 23 -0.60 21.74 -4.18
C GLN A 23 -1.52 20.79 -4.95
N VAL A 24 -1.49 19.51 -4.59
CA VAL A 24 -2.33 18.46 -5.18
C VAL A 24 -3.12 17.77 -4.08
N SER A 25 -4.45 17.89 -4.15
CA SER A 25 -5.40 17.31 -3.19
C SER A 25 -6.07 16.02 -3.68
N ASP A 26 -6.08 15.79 -5.00
CA ASP A 26 -6.97 14.83 -5.64
C ASP A 26 -6.28 13.48 -5.94
N ARG A 27 -5.25 13.12 -5.17
CA ARG A 27 -4.47 11.89 -5.36
C ARG A 27 -4.70 10.88 -4.24
N SER A 28 -4.53 9.60 -4.56
CA SER A 28 -4.58 8.53 -3.56
C SER A 28 -3.43 8.68 -2.56
N ALA A 29 -3.67 8.27 -1.31
CA ALA A 29 -2.66 8.33 -0.24
C ALA A 29 -1.35 7.59 -0.61
N GLU A 30 -1.45 6.51 -1.39
CA GLU A 30 -0.27 5.77 -1.90
C GLU A 30 0.55 6.59 -2.89
N SER A 31 -0.12 7.35 -3.78
CA SER A 31 0.56 8.24 -4.73
C SER A 31 1.20 9.43 -4.02
N GLU A 32 0.51 9.99 -3.02
CA GLU A 32 1.06 11.08 -2.19
C GLU A 32 2.34 10.64 -1.49
N LEU A 33 2.30 9.48 -0.82
CA LEU A 33 3.46 8.91 -0.13
C LEU A 33 4.62 8.60 -1.08
N TYR A 34 4.33 8.18 -2.31
CA TYR A 34 5.36 7.93 -3.33
C TYR A 34 6.16 9.20 -3.64
N PHE A 35 5.51 10.34 -3.87
CA PHE A 35 6.20 11.60 -4.18
C PHE A 35 6.94 12.17 -2.97
N VAL A 36 6.39 12.02 -1.77
CA VAL A 36 7.06 12.43 -0.52
C VAL A 36 8.32 11.59 -0.26
N ARG A 37 8.26 10.27 -0.46
CA ARG A 37 9.42 9.37 -0.37
C ARG A 37 10.50 9.66 -1.40
N LEU A 38 10.09 10.11 -2.59
CA LEU A 38 11.03 10.52 -3.63
C LEU A 38 11.72 11.86 -3.30
N GLY A 39 11.26 12.57 -2.27
CA GLY A 39 11.78 13.87 -1.88
C GLY A 39 11.43 14.99 -2.87
N VAL A 40 10.38 14.80 -3.70
CA VAL A 40 9.93 15.79 -4.68
C VAL A 40 8.70 16.57 -4.23
N ALA A 41 8.05 16.09 -3.17
CA ALA A 41 6.91 16.74 -2.53
C ALA A 41 6.97 16.59 -1.00
N GLY A 42 6.21 17.40 -0.28
CA GLY A 42 5.98 17.26 1.17
C GLY A 42 4.49 17.24 1.48
N PHE A 43 4.12 16.68 2.63
CA PHE A 43 2.74 16.80 3.13
C PHE A 43 2.49 18.23 3.62
N VAL A 44 1.30 18.75 3.35
CA VAL A 44 0.85 20.03 3.90
C VAL A 44 -0.03 19.73 5.11
N VAL A 45 0.49 19.97 6.31
CA VAL A 45 -0.21 19.79 7.59
C VAL A 45 -0.23 21.12 8.31
N ASP A 46 -1.42 21.64 8.61
CA ASP A 46 -1.61 22.95 9.29
C ASP A 46 -0.86 24.12 8.62
N GLY A 47 -0.82 24.11 7.28
CA GLY A 47 -0.12 25.12 6.49
C GLY A 47 1.41 25.03 6.54
N LYS A 48 1.96 23.97 7.15
CA LYS A 48 3.40 23.68 7.19
C LYS A 48 3.73 22.50 6.30
N LEU A 49 4.86 22.60 5.62
CA LEU A 49 5.36 21.54 4.78
C LEU A 49 6.21 20.58 5.61
N VAL A 50 5.85 19.30 5.60
CA VAL A 50 6.54 18.25 6.35
C VAL A 50 6.89 17.04 5.47
N ASP A 51 7.90 16.29 5.86
CA ASP A 51 8.31 15.05 5.18
C ASP A 51 7.47 13.83 5.62
N GLN A 52 7.88 12.64 5.19
CA GLN A 52 7.21 11.37 5.54
C GLN A 52 7.20 11.09 7.06
N ASP A 53 8.17 11.66 7.79
CA ASP A 53 8.39 11.47 9.23
C ASP A 53 7.86 12.68 10.02
N TYR A 54 7.02 13.50 9.37
CA TYR A 54 6.42 14.73 9.91
C TYR A 54 7.43 15.77 10.38
N GLN A 55 8.66 15.75 9.86
CA GLN A 55 9.65 16.77 10.13
C GLN A 55 9.48 17.96 9.17
N PRO A 56 9.66 19.21 9.65
CA PRO A 56 9.52 20.39 8.80
C PRO A 56 10.53 20.41 7.65
N ILE A 57 10.05 20.62 6.43
CA ILE A 57 10.90 20.79 5.25
C ILE A 57 11.23 22.28 5.09
N VAL A 58 12.51 22.64 5.18
CA VAL A 58 13.00 23.98 4.87
C VAL A 58 13.32 24.06 3.38
N ARG A 59 12.61 24.92 2.64
CA ARG A 59 12.90 25.18 1.22
C ARG A 59 14.28 25.80 1.11
N THR A 60 15.24 25.03 0.59
CA THR A 60 16.54 25.56 0.19
C THR A 60 16.42 25.89 -1.30
N PRO A 61 16.33 27.17 -1.69
CA PRO A 61 16.18 27.52 -3.09
C PRO A 61 17.47 27.20 -3.83
N GLY A 62 17.41 26.20 -4.71
CA GLY A 62 18.42 25.95 -5.71
C GLY A 62 19.27 24.70 -5.48
N VAL A 63 18.75 23.55 -5.86
CA VAL A 63 19.45 22.57 -6.71
C VAL A 63 18.39 21.84 -7.52
N VAL A 64 18.40 21.98 -8.85
CA VAL A 64 17.69 21.05 -9.73
C VAL A 64 18.43 19.73 -9.64
N LEU A 65 18.00 18.85 -8.73
CA LEU A 65 18.42 17.46 -8.72
C LEU A 65 17.68 16.76 -9.85
N THR A 66 18.25 16.82 -11.06
CA THR A 66 17.90 15.89 -12.12
C THR A 66 18.29 14.49 -11.64
N THR A 67 17.36 13.78 -11.01
CA THR A 67 17.56 12.38 -10.64
C THR A 67 17.64 11.55 -11.92
N THR A 68 18.83 11.47 -12.53
CA THR A 68 19.21 10.36 -13.40
C THR A 68 19.36 9.14 -12.51
N ASP A 69 18.22 8.58 -12.10
CA ASP A 69 18.16 7.33 -11.37
C ASP A 69 18.71 6.20 -12.26
N ARG A 70 20.02 5.94 -12.11
CA ARG A 70 20.77 4.86 -12.76
C ARG A 70 20.64 3.52 -12.03
N ARG A 71 19.75 3.39 -11.04
CA ARG A 71 19.60 2.10 -10.31
C ARG A 71 18.82 1.04 -11.08
N PHE A 72 18.32 1.35 -12.28
CA PHE A 72 17.56 0.41 -13.12
C PHE A 72 18.01 0.32 -14.59
N ALA A 73 19.17 0.88 -14.96
CA ALA A 73 19.68 0.78 -16.33
C ALA A 73 21.21 0.72 -16.33
N ASP A 74 21.79 -0.48 -16.21
CA ASP A 74 22.98 -0.87 -16.99
C ASP A 74 23.40 -2.32 -16.73
N THR A 75 22.84 -3.24 -17.51
CA THR A 75 23.60 -4.38 -18.01
C THR A 75 24.26 -3.98 -19.32
N GLY A 76 25.56 -3.68 -19.31
CA GLY A 76 26.40 -3.80 -20.51
C GLY A 76 27.30 -2.60 -20.85
N ARG A 77 28.61 -2.81 -20.68
CA ARG A 77 29.75 -2.28 -21.48
C ARG A 77 29.64 -0.88 -22.09
N GLY A 78 30.59 -0.01 -21.73
CA GLY A 78 31.05 1.07 -22.60
C GLY A 78 32.07 1.97 -21.92
N GLY A 79 33.18 2.25 -22.58
CA GLY A 79 34.32 2.97 -22.03
C GLY A 79 34.07 4.45 -21.72
N GLU A 80 34.98 4.98 -20.90
CA GLU A 80 35.49 6.36 -20.85
C GLU A 80 34.53 7.53 -21.09
N VAL A 81 34.39 8.41 -20.08
CA VAL A 81 34.79 9.83 -20.22
C VAL A 81 35.25 10.35 -18.85
N ILE A 82 36.52 10.74 -18.78
CA ILE A 82 37.09 11.61 -17.75
C ILE A 82 36.42 12.99 -17.90
N GLY A 83 35.57 13.36 -16.95
CA GLY A 83 35.03 14.72 -16.80
C GLY A 83 35.81 15.47 -15.73
N LEU A 84 36.51 16.52 -16.13
CA LEU A 84 37.19 17.47 -15.26
C LEU A 84 36.18 18.11 -14.30
N ASP A 85 36.24 17.73 -13.02
CA ASP A 85 35.96 18.59 -11.84
C ASP A 85 35.92 17.72 -10.57
N ALA A 86 37.03 17.03 -10.29
CA ALA A 86 37.26 16.53 -8.94
C ALA A 86 37.71 17.72 -8.07
N PRO A 87 37.08 18.00 -6.91
CA PRO A 87 37.57 19.03 -6.01
C PRO A 87 39.02 18.70 -5.62
N GLN A 88 39.90 19.70 -5.74
CA GLN A 88 41.31 19.61 -5.37
C GLN A 88 41.44 19.01 -3.97
N ARG A 89 42.27 17.95 -3.84
CA ARG A 89 42.73 17.46 -2.54
C ARG A 89 43.32 18.64 -1.77
N ALA A 90 42.72 18.97 -0.63
CA ALA A 90 43.31 19.89 0.33
C ALA A 90 44.66 19.35 0.78
N THR A 91 45.75 19.90 0.24
CA THR A 91 47.10 19.75 0.79
C THR A 91 47.19 20.66 2.01
N SER A 92 46.78 20.16 3.17
CA SER A 92 46.91 20.84 4.46
C SER A 92 47.80 19.99 5.36
N GLY A 93 49.10 20.07 5.12
CA GLY A 93 50.12 19.78 6.12
C GLY A 93 50.60 21.11 6.71
N PRO A 94 50.85 21.23 8.03
CA PRO A 94 51.22 22.48 8.65
C PRO A 94 52.57 22.97 8.11
N GLY A 95 52.57 24.22 7.63
CA GLY A 95 53.76 24.89 7.14
C GLY A 95 54.77 25.09 8.27
N ASN A 96 55.97 24.55 8.08
CA ASN A 96 57.16 25.01 8.77
C ASN A 96 57.95 25.88 7.77
N GLU A 97 57.64 27.17 7.74
CA GLU A 97 58.58 28.18 7.26
C GLU A 97 59.75 28.22 8.23
N SER A 98 60.78 27.41 7.99
CA SER A 98 62.05 27.53 8.70
C SER A 98 63.17 27.63 7.68
N LEU A 99 63.50 28.89 7.36
CA LEU A 99 64.86 29.38 7.18
C LEU A 99 65.79 28.53 6.31
N LEU A 100 65.58 28.60 4.99
CA LEU A 100 66.58 28.18 4.01
C LEU A 100 67.62 29.31 3.84
N SER A 101 68.44 29.55 4.86
CA SER A 101 69.63 30.40 4.72
C SER A 101 70.79 29.85 5.56
N GLY A 102 71.75 29.20 4.89
CA GLY A 102 73.10 29.00 5.40
C GLY A 102 73.54 27.55 5.63
N ARG A 103 74.44 27.10 4.73
CA ARG A 103 75.37 25.94 4.83
C ARG A 103 74.79 24.51 4.83
N PRO A 104 75.46 23.56 4.13
CA PRO A 104 75.30 22.14 4.39
C PRO A 104 76.24 21.76 5.54
N GLU A 105 75.89 22.13 6.78
CA GLU A 105 76.62 21.59 7.93
C GLU A 105 76.01 20.25 8.34
N SER A 106 76.76 19.19 8.04
CA SER A 106 76.65 17.85 8.64
C SER A 106 75.44 16.99 8.24
N THR A 107 75.69 16.07 7.31
CA THR A 107 74.83 14.92 7.01
C THR A 107 74.96 13.77 8.03
N THR A 108 75.62 13.99 9.17
CA THR A 108 75.75 12.96 10.22
C THR A 108 74.79 13.27 11.35
N LEU A 109 73.65 12.58 11.37
CA LEU A 109 72.83 12.41 12.59
C LEU A 109 73.75 11.96 13.73
N GLY A 110 73.63 12.61 14.89
CA GLY A 110 74.32 12.13 16.08
C GLY A 110 73.88 10.70 16.43
N GLY A 111 74.74 9.89 17.04
CA GLY A 111 74.39 8.50 17.42
C GLY A 111 73.11 8.41 18.26
N VAL A 112 72.85 9.42 19.10
CA VAL A 112 71.64 9.53 19.92
C VAL A 112 70.38 9.80 19.08
N GLU A 113 70.47 10.69 18.08
CA GLU A 113 69.33 11.01 17.19
C GLU A 113 69.00 9.83 16.27
N PHE A 114 70.01 9.09 15.82
CA PHE A 114 69.81 7.87 15.03
C PHE A 114 69.16 6.75 15.85
N GLU A 115 69.56 6.57 17.12
CA GLU A 115 68.89 5.62 18.02
C GLU A 115 67.45 6.05 18.33
N GLN A 116 67.19 7.35 18.51
CA GLN A 116 65.84 7.86 18.72
C GLN A 116 64.94 7.61 17.51
N LEU A 117 65.39 7.94 16.29
CA LEU A 117 64.64 7.66 15.05
C LEU A 117 64.38 6.16 14.85
N ARG A 118 65.33 5.30 15.27
CA ARG A 118 65.15 3.84 15.22
C ARG A 118 64.09 3.38 16.24
N GLY A 119 64.06 3.98 17.42
CA GLY A 119 63.02 3.77 18.43
C GLY A 119 61.65 4.20 17.93
N ASP A 120 61.54 5.41 17.38
CA ASP A 120 60.29 5.97 16.84
C ASP A 120 59.75 5.13 15.67
N LEU A 121 60.63 4.67 14.77
CA LEU A 121 60.23 3.80 13.67
C LEU A 121 59.74 2.43 14.17
N ALA A 122 60.36 1.88 15.21
CA ALA A 122 59.92 0.62 15.81
C ALA A 122 58.56 0.77 16.51
N ALA A 123 58.36 1.87 17.23
CA ALA A 123 57.08 2.20 17.87
C ALA A 123 55.96 2.39 16.82
N SER A 124 56.22 3.18 15.78
CA SER A 124 55.25 3.40 14.69
C SER A 124 54.89 2.10 13.95
N ARG A 125 55.85 1.19 13.75
CA ARG A 125 55.55 -0.14 13.20
C ARG A 125 54.68 -0.98 14.13
N GLY A 126 54.95 -0.93 15.44
CA GLY A 126 54.12 -1.61 16.45
C GLY A 126 52.68 -1.11 16.45
N GLU A 127 52.50 0.22 16.49
CA GLU A 127 51.18 0.85 16.42
C GLU A 127 50.43 0.51 15.12
N PHE A 128 51.13 0.50 13.99
CA PHE A 128 50.53 0.13 12.70
C PHE A 128 50.10 -1.34 12.66
N GLU A 129 50.90 -2.25 13.20
CA GLU A 129 50.55 -3.67 13.29
C GLU A 129 49.35 -3.91 14.22
N GLU A 130 49.30 -3.21 15.36
CA GLU A 130 48.16 -3.25 16.28
C GLU A 130 46.89 -2.71 15.62
N PHE A 131 46.97 -1.55 14.95
CA PHE A 131 45.85 -0.99 14.19
C PHE A 131 45.38 -1.95 13.08
N ARG A 132 46.32 -2.57 12.36
CA ARG A 132 46.01 -3.52 11.29
C ARG A 132 45.32 -4.76 11.84
N ALA A 133 45.79 -5.31 12.96
CA ALA A 133 45.19 -6.47 13.62
C ALA A 133 43.79 -6.12 14.14
N GLY A 134 43.63 -4.99 14.83
CA GLY A 134 42.35 -4.48 15.29
C GLY A 134 41.34 -4.28 14.15
N SER A 135 41.77 -3.63 13.07
CA SER A 135 40.95 -3.43 11.87
C SER A 135 40.53 -4.75 11.23
N ALA A 136 41.41 -5.75 11.16
CA ALA A 136 41.06 -7.06 10.63
C ALA A 136 40.00 -7.76 11.49
N THR A 137 40.13 -7.70 12.82
CA THR A 137 39.11 -8.28 13.72
C THR A 137 37.76 -7.58 13.62
N GLU A 138 37.77 -6.24 13.49
CA GLU A 138 36.53 -5.47 13.34
C GLU A 138 35.86 -5.74 11.99
N ILE A 139 36.63 -5.89 10.91
CA ILE A 139 36.10 -6.29 9.60
C ILE A 139 35.42 -7.66 9.69
N GLU A 140 36.03 -8.65 10.33
CA GLU A 140 35.41 -9.97 10.49
C GLU A 140 34.15 -9.91 11.36
N ARG A 141 34.16 -9.08 12.42
CA ARG A 141 32.97 -8.84 13.24
C ARG A 141 31.83 -8.22 12.41
N LEU A 142 32.14 -7.21 11.60
CA LEU A 142 31.15 -6.54 10.74
C LEU A 142 30.62 -7.47 9.66
N LYS A 143 31.47 -8.31 9.05
CA LYS A 143 31.03 -9.33 8.09
C LYS A 143 30.03 -10.31 8.73
N GLY A 144 30.35 -10.84 9.91
CA GLY A 144 29.44 -11.74 10.63
C GLY A 144 28.09 -11.10 10.95
N LEU A 145 28.08 -9.81 11.32
CA LEU A 145 26.83 -9.07 11.53
C LEU A 145 26.03 -8.86 10.25
N ILE A 146 26.69 -8.58 9.13
CA ILE A 146 26.04 -8.42 7.83
C ILE A 146 25.45 -9.75 7.36
N GLU A 147 26.17 -10.85 7.51
CA GLU A 147 25.70 -12.20 7.16
C GLU A 147 24.47 -12.58 8.00
N ALA A 148 24.56 -12.45 9.33
CA ALA A 148 23.43 -12.72 10.21
C ALA A 148 22.22 -11.83 9.93
N GLY A 149 22.45 -10.54 9.63
CA GLY A 149 21.41 -9.61 9.23
C GLY A 149 20.74 -10.03 7.92
N ASN A 150 21.52 -10.39 6.91
CA ASN A 150 21.00 -10.84 5.61
C ASN A 150 20.19 -12.13 5.72
N ASP A 151 20.62 -13.08 6.56
CA ASP A 151 19.88 -14.31 6.80
C ASP A 151 18.54 -14.02 7.50
N ALA A 152 18.53 -13.16 8.52
CA ALA A 152 17.30 -12.72 9.17
C ALA A 152 16.33 -12.01 8.21
N PHE A 153 16.86 -11.15 7.32
CA PHE A 153 16.04 -10.52 6.28
C PHE A 153 15.47 -11.53 5.29
N ARG A 154 16.26 -12.54 4.91
CA ARG A 154 15.80 -13.62 4.02
C ARG A 154 14.70 -14.44 4.68
N ASP A 155 14.87 -14.84 5.93
CA ASP A 155 13.87 -15.62 6.67
C ASP A 155 12.57 -14.83 6.86
N MET A 156 12.67 -13.55 7.23
CA MET A 156 11.51 -12.68 7.35
C MET A 156 10.81 -12.50 6.00
N ASN A 157 11.54 -12.25 4.92
CA ASN A 157 10.94 -12.14 3.59
C ASN A 157 10.22 -13.43 3.17
N ASN A 158 10.82 -14.60 3.43
CA ASN A 158 10.19 -15.88 3.14
C ASN A 158 8.90 -16.07 3.96
N SER A 159 8.92 -15.71 5.24
CA SER A 159 7.73 -15.74 6.11
C SER A 159 6.63 -14.81 5.60
N HIS A 160 6.97 -13.57 5.23
CA HIS A 160 6.01 -12.61 4.72
C HIS A 160 5.40 -13.05 3.39
N VAL A 161 6.17 -13.72 2.52
CA VAL A 161 5.65 -14.30 1.28
C VAL A 161 4.66 -15.42 1.58
N ALA A 162 4.97 -16.31 2.53
CA ALA A 162 4.06 -17.38 2.95
C ALA A 162 2.76 -16.83 3.54
N ASP A 163 2.85 -15.86 4.47
CA ASP A 163 1.67 -15.22 5.08
C ASP A 163 0.81 -14.53 4.03
N LYS A 164 1.44 -13.87 3.05
CA LYS A 164 0.74 -13.20 1.95
C LYS A 164 -0.04 -14.19 1.08
N ASP A 165 0.55 -15.33 0.76
CA ASP A 165 -0.11 -16.34 -0.07
C ASP A 165 -1.25 -17.02 0.71
N ASP A 166 -1.08 -17.28 2.01
CA ASP A 166 -2.14 -17.76 2.90
C ASP A 166 -3.32 -16.76 2.97
N LEU A 167 -3.03 -15.47 3.08
CA LEU A 167 -4.06 -14.42 3.08
C LEU A 167 -4.79 -14.36 1.74
N ARG A 168 -4.11 -14.53 0.62
CA ARG A 168 -4.75 -14.58 -0.72
C ARG A 168 -5.72 -15.74 -0.82
N VAL A 169 -5.30 -16.93 -0.41
CA VAL A 169 -6.17 -18.13 -0.40
C VAL A 169 -7.41 -17.89 0.47
N LYS A 170 -7.24 -17.30 1.66
CA LYS A 170 -8.37 -16.95 2.54
C LYS A 170 -9.32 -15.94 1.91
N ILE A 171 -8.80 -14.92 1.22
CA ILE A 171 -9.62 -13.93 0.52
C ILE A 171 -10.42 -14.59 -0.60
N GLU A 172 -9.79 -15.46 -1.40
CA GLU A 172 -10.47 -16.19 -2.47
C GLU A 172 -11.58 -17.09 -1.92
N GLN A 173 -11.31 -17.81 -0.82
CA GLN A 173 -12.31 -18.64 -0.17
C GLN A 173 -13.51 -17.82 0.33
N ILE A 174 -13.26 -16.76 1.10
CA ILE A 174 -14.33 -15.89 1.64
C ILE A 174 -15.14 -15.25 0.50
N THR A 175 -14.46 -14.88 -0.59
CA THR A 175 -15.13 -14.32 -1.78
C THR A 175 -16.05 -15.35 -2.42
N GLY A 176 -15.60 -16.60 -2.57
CA GLY A 176 -16.41 -17.70 -3.08
C GLY A 176 -17.61 -18.02 -2.18
N GLU A 177 -17.40 -18.07 -0.86
CA GLU A 177 -18.48 -18.29 0.13
C GLU A 177 -19.52 -17.18 0.08
N ARG A 178 -19.09 -15.92 -0.03
CA ARG A 178 -19.99 -14.77 -0.19
C ARG A 178 -20.82 -14.88 -1.47
N ASP A 179 -20.18 -15.20 -2.60
CA ASP A 179 -20.86 -15.26 -3.88
C ASP A 179 -21.89 -16.41 -3.92
N GLN A 180 -21.56 -17.55 -3.30
CA GLN A 180 -22.51 -18.65 -3.11
C GLN A 180 -23.69 -18.22 -2.23
N ALA A 181 -23.44 -17.59 -1.08
CA ALA A 181 -24.50 -17.12 -0.19
C ALA A 181 -25.43 -16.10 -0.87
N LEU A 182 -24.89 -15.25 -1.74
CA LEU A 182 -25.68 -14.31 -2.55
C LEU A 182 -26.54 -15.02 -3.60
N ALA A 183 -26.02 -16.08 -4.23
CA ALA A 183 -26.77 -16.91 -5.16
C ALA A 183 -27.93 -17.61 -4.45
N ASP A 184 -27.66 -18.25 -3.30
CA ASP A 184 -28.66 -18.94 -2.49
C ASP A 184 -29.76 -17.98 -2.00
N LEU A 185 -29.38 -16.77 -1.57
CA LEU A 185 -30.33 -15.75 -1.14
C LEU A 185 -31.21 -15.26 -2.30
N LYS A 186 -30.66 -15.13 -3.50
CA LYS A 186 -31.41 -14.78 -4.71
C LYS A 186 -32.40 -15.88 -5.07
N GLU A 187 -31.98 -17.13 -5.01
CA GLU A 187 -32.86 -18.28 -5.26
C GLU A 187 -33.99 -18.34 -4.24
N SER A 188 -33.68 -18.23 -2.95
CA SER A 188 -34.67 -18.21 -1.87
C SER A 188 -35.70 -17.09 -2.04
N ARG A 189 -35.26 -15.88 -2.47
CA ARG A 189 -36.19 -14.78 -2.80
C ARG A 189 -37.11 -15.13 -3.95
N SER A 190 -36.59 -15.73 -5.03
CA SER A 190 -37.41 -16.14 -6.17
C SER A 190 -38.43 -17.21 -5.78
N GLN A 191 -38.03 -18.18 -4.95
CA GLN A 191 -38.94 -19.21 -4.43
C GLN A 191 -40.04 -18.58 -3.56
N HIS A 192 -39.69 -17.64 -2.68
CA HIS A 192 -40.65 -16.91 -1.86
C HIS A 192 -41.64 -16.11 -2.70
N GLU A 193 -41.17 -15.39 -3.74
CA GLU A 193 -42.05 -14.68 -4.68
C GLU A 193 -43.04 -15.63 -5.38
N GLY A 194 -42.57 -16.80 -5.81
CA GLY A 194 -43.43 -17.85 -6.37
C GLY A 194 -44.51 -18.31 -5.39
N LEU A 195 -44.14 -18.62 -4.15
CA LEU A 195 -45.09 -19.02 -3.09
C LEU A 195 -46.11 -17.92 -2.78
N VAL A 196 -45.71 -16.64 -2.79
CA VAL A 196 -46.62 -15.52 -2.59
C VAL A 196 -47.67 -15.47 -3.71
N LEU A 197 -47.27 -15.67 -4.97
CA LEU A 197 -48.19 -15.71 -6.10
C LEU A 197 -49.16 -16.90 -6.02
N GLU A 198 -48.65 -18.09 -5.67
CA GLU A 198 -49.50 -19.28 -5.45
C GLU A 198 -50.51 -19.06 -4.31
N TYR A 199 -50.08 -18.44 -3.22
CA TYR A 199 -50.95 -18.10 -2.11
C TYR A 199 -52.04 -17.08 -2.51
N GLN A 200 -51.69 -16.08 -3.33
CA GLN A 200 -52.67 -15.13 -3.86
C GLN A 200 -53.70 -15.83 -4.76
N ALA A 201 -53.24 -16.67 -5.69
CA ALA A 201 -54.13 -17.40 -6.60
C ALA A 201 -55.07 -18.36 -5.85
N THR A 202 -54.56 -19.09 -4.86
CA THR A 202 -55.38 -19.98 -4.03
C THR A 202 -56.40 -19.22 -3.20
N ARG A 203 -56.06 -18.01 -2.73
CA ARG A 203 -57.01 -17.15 -2.03
C ARG A 203 -58.13 -16.62 -2.93
N GLU A 204 -57.80 -16.20 -4.16
CA GLU A 204 -58.81 -15.80 -5.14
C GLU A 204 -59.76 -16.95 -5.51
N GLN A 205 -59.24 -18.18 -5.63
CA GLN A 205 -60.06 -19.37 -5.82
C GLN A 205 -60.99 -19.64 -4.63
N LEU A 206 -60.49 -19.47 -3.40
CA LEU A 206 -61.29 -19.61 -2.19
C LEU A 206 -62.44 -18.57 -2.16
N ASP A 207 -62.14 -17.31 -2.44
CA ASP A 207 -63.13 -16.22 -2.46
C ASP A 207 -64.20 -16.46 -3.52
N THR A 208 -63.79 -16.92 -4.73
CA THR A 208 -64.71 -17.29 -5.81
C THR A 208 -65.59 -18.49 -5.42
N GLY A 209 -64.99 -19.52 -4.80
CA GLY A 209 -65.71 -20.69 -4.30
C GLY A 209 -66.72 -20.32 -3.23
N ALA A 210 -66.35 -19.45 -2.29
CA ALA A 210 -67.24 -18.94 -1.25
C ALA A 210 -68.43 -18.17 -1.85
N ALA A 211 -68.19 -17.29 -2.83
CA ALA A 211 -69.25 -16.58 -3.54
C ALA A 211 -70.22 -17.55 -4.25
N ARG A 212 -69.70 -18.61 -4.88
CA ARG A 212 -70.53 -19.63 -5.53
C ARG A 212 -71.36 -20.44 -4.54
N ILE A 213 -70.82 -20.75 -3.36
CA ILE A 213 -71.58 -21.42 -2.29
C ILE A 213 -72.77 -20.55 -1.88
N VAL A 214 -72.54 -19.26 -1.61
CA VAL A 214 -73.62 -18.32 -1.25
C VAL A 214 -74.70 -18.24 -2.33
N GLU A 215 -74.30 -18.20 -3.60
CA GLU A 215 -75.26 -18.22 -4.73
C GLU A 215 -76.09 -19.51 -4.75
N LEU A 216 -75.44 -20.68 -4.60
CA LEU A 216 -76.11 -21.98 -4.58
C LEU A 216 -77.04 -22.13 -3.37
N GLU A 217 -76.64 -21.65 -2.19
CA GLU A 217 -77.47 -21.61 -0.99
C GLU A 217 -78.71 -20.74 -1.21
N GLY A 218 -78.57 -19.58 -1.86
CA GLY A 218 -79.69 -18.71 -2.23
C GLY A 218 -80.66 -19.38 -3.21
N LEU A 219 -80.15 -20.04 -4.25
CA LEU A 219 -80.97 -20.79 -5.21
C LEU A 219 -81.72 -21.97 -4.56
N LEU A 220 -81.05 -22.69 -3.66
CA LEU A 220 -81.65 -23.81 -2.94
C LEU A 220 -82.75 -23.33 -1.98
N ALA A 221 -82.55 -22.20 -1.30
CA ALA A 221 -83.57 -21.57 -0.47
C ALA A 221 -84.80 -21.14 -1.29
N GLU A 222 -84.60 -20.60 -2.50
CA GLU A 222 -85.72 -20.23 -3.39
C GLU A 222 -86.47 -21.46 -3.90
N ALA A 223 -85.76 -22.50 -4.32
CA ALA A 223 -86.35 -23.74 -4.82
C ALA A 223 -87.10 -24.54 -3.75
N THR A 224 -86.75 -24.35 -2.47
CA THR A 224 -87.39 -25.02 -1.33
C THR A 224 -88.52 -24.20 -0.70
N LYS A 225 -88.84 -23.01 -1.22
CA LYS A 225 -90.07 -22.30 -0.83
C LYS A 225 -91.28 -23.16 -1.20
N PRO A 226 -92.24 -23.36 -0.28
CA PRO A 226 -93.42 -24.15 -0.57
C PRO A 226 -94.22 -23.48 -1.69
N THR A 227 -94.39 -24.18 -2.81
CA THR A 227 -95.37 -23.79 -3.84
C THR A 227 -96.74 -23.82 -3.18
N GLY A 228 -97.33 -22.62 -3.01
CA GLY A 228 -98.68 -22.46 -2.50
C GLY A 228 -99.63 -23.33 -3.31
N GLY A 229 -100.11 -24.40 -2.67
CA GLY A 229 -101.15 -25.25 -3.22
C GLY A 229 -102.39 -24.44 -3.50
N ASP A 230 -102.91 -24.63 -4.71
CA ASP A 230 -104.26 -24.25 -5.15
C ASP A 230 -105.30 -24.78 -4.15
N GLY A 231 -105.71 -23.93 -3.22
CA GLY A 231 -106.84 -24.12 -2.33
C GLY A 231 -108.08 -23.44 -2.89
N SER A 232 -108.54 -23.91 -4.06
CA SER A 232 -109.88 -23.59 -4.58
C SER A 232 -110.91 -23.96 -3.53
N THR A 233 -111.51 -22.96 -2.88
CA THR A 233 -112.68 -23.14 -2.02
C THR A 233 -113.88 -23.51 -2.89
N ALA A 234 -113.97 -24.79 -3.24
CA ALA A 234 -115.15 -25.41 -3.79
C ALA A 234 -116.24 -25.41 -2.71
N LYS A 235 -117.26 -24.58 -2.93
CA LYS A 235 -118.57 -24.59 -2.27
C LYS A 235 -119.19 -25.99 -2.41
N PRO A 236 -119.61 -26.70 -1.34
CA PRO A 236 -120.60 -27.75 -1.47
C PRO A 236 -121.98 -27.17 -1.13
N SER A 237 -122.84 -27.22 -2.13
CA SER A 237 -124.28 -27.23 -1.98
C SER A 237 -124.71 -28.32 -1.00
N LYS A 238 -125.63 -27.98 -0.08
CA LYS A 238 -126.61 -28.97 0.40
C LYS A 238 -128.00 -28.37 0.35
N THR A 239 -128.78 -28.99 -0.52
CA THR A 239 -130.22 -28.95 -0.65
C THR A 239 -130.84 -29.97 0.31
N LYS A 240 -132.06 -29.64 0.74
CA LYS A 240 -133.02 -30.36 1.61
C LYS A 240 -132.76 -30.27 3.11
#